data_AF-A0A8D8AVJ0-F1
#
_entry.id   AF-A0A8D8AVJ0-F1
#
_cell.length_a   1.000
_cell.length_b   1.000
_cell.length_c   1.000
_cell.angle_alpha   90.00
_cell.angle_beta   90.00
_cell.angle_gamma   90.00
#
_symmetry.space_group_name_H-M   'P 1'
#
loop_
_entity.id
_entity.type
_entity.pdbx_description
1 polymer ?
#
loop_
_entity_poly.entity_id
_entity_poly.type
_entity_poly.pdbx_seq_one_letter_code
_entity_poly.pdbx_strand_id
1 'polypeptide(L)'
;MSDLRHTERGFRWSPCSVQSFHHFLNGDTASCLHNPPHEDEALGRALPGTLLTLDAQCRRDRGTSACFKDERVCAQLFCFDSASGYCVAYRPAAEGSACGDGQHCLDGRCVAEHENIIPDYSQHTPSYARFN
;
A
#
# COMPACT_ATOMS: atom_id res chain seq x y z
N MET A 1 -15.40 -2.38 -6.47
CA MET A 1 -13.98 -2.32 -6.87
C MET A 1 -13.84 -1.22 -7.91
N SER A 2 -12.91 -0.28 -7.71
CA SER A 2 -12.74 0.86 -8.62
C SER A 2 -12.07 0.42 -9.93
N ASP A 3 -12.62 0.84 -11.07
CA ASP A 3 -11.93 0.72 -12.36
C ASP A 3 -10.79 1.75 -12.50
N LEU A 4 -10.81 2.80 -11.67
CA LEU A 4 -9.80 3.86 -11.63
C LEU A 4 -8.57 3.45 -10.79
N ARG A 5 -7.84 2.43 -11.25
CA ARG A 5 -6.61 1.94 -10.58
C ARG A 5 -5.43 2.90 -10.68
N HIS A 6 -5.58 3.99 -11.43
CA HIS A 6 -4.55 5.00 -11.71
C HIS A 6 -4.58 6.20 -10.76
N THR A 7 -5.30 6.09 -9.64
CA THR A 7 -5.41 7.15 -8.63
C THR A 7 -5.35 6.51 -7.24
N GLU A 8 -5.21 7.34 -6.20
CA GLU A 8 -5.35 6.92 -4.79
C GLU A 8 -6.65 6.16 -4.48
N ARG A 9 -7.71 6.35 -5.30
CA ARG A 9 -8.98 5.60 -5.15
C ARG A 9 -8.82 4.12 -5.50
N GLY A 10 -7.79 3.76 -6.26
CA GLY A 10 -7.43 2.37 -6.57
C GLY A 10 -6.98 1.57 -5.35
N PHE A 11 -6.58 2.24 -4.27
CA PHE A 11 -6.08 1.62 -3.03
C PHE A 11 -7.18 1.40 -1.99
N ARG A 12 -8.45 1.68 -2.31
CA ARG A 12 -9.55 1.62 -1.34
C ARG A 12 -10.72 0.80 -1.87
N TRP A 13 -11.39 0.11 -0.95
CA TRP A 13 -12.66 -0.54 -1.23
C TRP A 13 -13.76 0.51 -1.39
N SER A 14 -14.62 0.36 -2.40
CA SER A 14 -15.81 1.20 -2.50
C SER A 14 -16.84 0.80 -1.43
N PRO A 15 -17.75 1.71 -1.02
CA PRO A 15 -18.79 1.38 -0.03
C PRO A 15 -19.62 0.15 -0.42
N CYS A 16 -19.92 -0.01 -1.72
CA CYS A 16 -20.60 -1.20 -2.24
C CYS A 16 -19.77 -2.49 -2.01
N SER A 17 -18.47 -2.48 -2.28
CA SER A 17 -17.61 -3.64 -2.01
C SER A 17 -17.56 -3.97 -0.52
N VAL A 18 -17.47 -2.97 0.35
CA VAL A 18 -17.51 -3.16 1.81
C VAL A 18 -18.83 -3.79 2.24
N GLN A 19 -19.97 -3.30 1.72
CA GLN A 19 -21.28 -3.87 2.01
C GLN A 19 -21.43 -5.31 1.52
N SER A 20 -20.93 -5.63 0.31
CA SER A 20 -20.92 -7.00 -0.20
C SER A 20 -20.06 -7.93 0.64
N PHE A 21 -18.90 -7.46 1.13
CA PHE A 21 -18.07 -8.23 2.06
C PHE A 21 -18.81 -8.53 3.36
N HIS A 22 -19.47 -7.53 3.96
CA HIS A 22 -20.28 -7.74 5.17
C HIS A 22 -21.43 -8.72 4.92
N HIS A 23 -22.12 -8.62 3.79
CA HIS A 23 -23.19 -9.56 3.45
C HIS A 23 -22.67 -11.00 3.34
N PHE A 24 -21.54 -11.20 2.65
CA PHE A 24 -20.94 -12.53 2.50
C PHE A 24 -20.46 -13.11 3.83
N LEU A 25 -19.72 -12.32 4.62
CA LEU A 25 -19.14 -12.79 5.90
C LEU A 25 -20.20 -13.09 6.96
N ASN A 26 -21.40 -12.51 6.85
CA ASN A 26 -22.54 -12.81 7.73
C ASN A 26 -23.42 -13.97 7.22
N GLY A 27 -23.08 -14.58 6.09
CA GLY A 27 -23.80 -15.72 5.53
C GLY A 27 -23.17 -17.07 5.90
N ASP A 28 -23.96 -18.14 5.86
CA ASP A 28 -23.53 -19.49 6.26
C ASP A 28 -22.38 -20.05 5.39
N THR A 29 -22.22 -19.54 4.17
CA THR A 29 -21.18 -19.96 3.21
C THR A 29 -19.78 -19.49 3.57
N ALA A 30 -19.63 -18.50 4.45
CA ALA A 30 -18.33 -18.01 4.91
C ALA A 30 -17.80 -18.76 6.16
N SER A 31 -18.54 -19.75 6.66
CA SER A 31 -18.23 -20.47 7.91
C SER A 31 -16.83 -21.10 7.96
N CYS A 32 -16.28 -21.49 6.81
CA CYS A 32 -14.93 -22.06 6.68
C CYS A 32 -13.78 -21.06 6.88
N LEU A 33 -14.07 -19.77 7.05
CA LEU A 33 -13.06 -18.72 7.27
C LEU A 33 -12.94 -18.32 8.75
N HIS A 34 -13.75 -18.91 9.64
CA HIS A 34 -13.80 -18.53 11.06
C HIS A 34 -12.85 -19.35 11.95
N ASN A 35 -12.19 -20.37 11.41
CA ASN A 35 -11.14 -21.09 12.14
C ASN A 35 -9.79 -20.38 11.95
N PRO A 36 -8.92 -20.40 12.98
CA PRO A 36 -7.54 -19.95 12.81
C PRO A 36 -6.77 -20.86 11.84
N PRO A 37 -5.71 -20.35 11.19
CA PRO A 37 -4.80 -21.17 10.39
C PRO A 37 -4.07 -22.20 11.26
N HIS A 38 -3.64 -23.30 10.65
CA HIS A 38 -2.89 -24.36 11.34
C HIS A 38 -1.42 -24.03 11.57
N GLU A 39 -0.84 -23.17 10.73
CA GLU A 39 0.56 -22.75 10.81
C GLU A 39 0.64 -21.25 11.11
N ASP A 40 1.44 -20.90 12.13
CA ASP A 40 1.66 -19.52 12.57
C ASP A 40 2.90 -18.91 11.89
N GLU A 41 3.06 -19.12 10.57
CA GLU A 41 4.12 -18.43 9.83
C GLU A 41 3.67 -17.01 9.48
N ALA A 42 4.01 -16.07 10.35
CA ALA A 42 3.72 -14.66 10.13
C ALA A 42 4.48 -14.18 8.87
N LEU A 43 3.74 -13.66 7.90
CA LEU A 43 4.33 -12.98 6.75
C LEU A 43 5.16 -11.77 7.22
N GLY A 44 6.27 -11.53 6.53
CA GLY A 44 7.14 -10.38 6.81
C GLY A 44 6.36 -9.06 6.74
N ARG A 45 6.61 -8.18 7.71
CA ARG A 45 5.95 -6.87 7.83
C ARG A 45 6.65 -5.75 7.04
N ALA A 46 7.72 -6.08 6.32
CA ALA A 46 8.43 -5.10 5.50
C ALA A 46 7.58 -4.69 4.30
N LEU A 47 7.53 -3.39 4.01
CA LEU A 47 6.82 -2.88 2.85
C LEU A 47 7.53 -3.38 1.57
N PRO A 48 6.81 -3.94 0.57
CA PRO A 48 7.47 -4.60 -0.55
C PRO A 48 8.39 -3.68 -1.39
N GLY A 49 8.10 -2.38 -1.42
CA GLY A 49 8.91 -1.37 -2.10
C GLY A 49 10.25 -1.07 -1.42
N THR A 50 10.45 -1.46 -0.15
CA THR A 50 11.78 -1.41 0.50
C THR A 50 12.66 -2.61 0.10
N LEU A 51 12.03 -3.67 -0.42
CA LEU A 51 12.70 -4.90 -0.88
C LEU A 51 12.93 -4.89 -2.40
N LEU A 52 12.09 -4.20 -3.16
CA LEU A 52 12.18 -4.09 -4.61
C LEU A 52 12.14 -2.63 -5.08
N THR A 53 13.26 -2.17 -5.65
CA THR A 53 13.35 -0.86 -6.31
C THR A 53 12.37 -0.75 -7.48
N LEU A 54 12.05 0.48 -7.89
CA LEU A 54 11.19 0.75 -9.05
C LEU A 54 11.65 0.01 -10.32
N ASP A 55 12.97 -0.02 -10.56
CA ASP A 55 13.56 -0.75 -11.69
C ASP A 55 13.40 -2.27 -11.53
N ALA A 56 13.52 -2.80 -10.31
CA ALA A 56 13.30 -4.23 -10.07
C ALA A 56 11.83 -4.63 -10.27
N GLN A 57 10.89 -3.75 -9.90
CA GLN A 57 9.46 -3.94 -10.16
C GLN A 57 9.18 -3.99 -11.67
N CYS A 58 9.70 -3.02 -12.45
CA CYS A 58 9.57 -3.04 -13.91
C CYS A 58 10.27 -4.24 -14.56
N ARG A 59 11.42 -4.66 -14.02
CA ARG A 59 12.13 -5.84 -14.52
C ARG A 59 11.32 -7.11 -14.32
N ARG A 60 10.61 -7.24 -13.21
CA ARG A 60 9.73 -8.39 -12.94
C ARG A 60 8.49 -8.40 -13.83
N ASP A 61 7.95 -7.23 -14.16
CA ASP A 61 6.71 -7.13 -14.93
C ASP A 61 6.92 -7.19 -16.44
N ARG A 62 8.01 -6.58 -16.92
CA ARG A 62 8.25 -6.30 -18.34
C ARG A 62 9.68 -6.61 -18.79
N GLY A 63 10.59 -6.92 -17.86
CA GLY A 63 12.01 -7.09 -18.18
C GLY A 63 12.78 -5.78 -18.40
N THR A 64 12.20 -4.64 -18.05
CA THR A 64 12.73 -3.30 -18.37
C THR A 64 12.90 -2.44 -17.11
N SER A 65 13.29 -1.17 -17.27
CA SER A 65 13.49 -0.20 -16.17
C SER A 65 12.30 0.75 -16.01
N ALA A 66 12.23 1.39 -14.85
CA ALA A 66 11.27 2.46 -14.58
C ALA A 66 11.66 3.73 -15.34
N CYS A 67 10.68 4.40 -15.94
CA CYS A 67 10.91 5.64 -16.67
C CYS A 67 10.98 6.87 -15.77
N PHE A 68 10.20 6.86 -14.67
CA PHE A 68 10.11 7.96 -13.71
C PHE A 68 10.37 7.42 -12.30
N LYS A 69 10.84 8.30 -11.42
CA LYS A 69 11.18 7.99 -10.02
C LYS A 69 10.74 9.11 -9.06
N ASP A 70 9.72 9.86 -9.46
CA ASP A 70 9.11 10.93 -8.67
C ASP A 70 7.73 10.49 -8.15
N GLU A 71 7.01 11.38 -7.46
CA GLU A 71 5.72 11.12 -6.81
C GLU A 71 4.68 10.41 -7.69
N ARG A 72 4.73 10.55 -9.02
CA ARG A 72 3.77 9.93 -9.93
C ARG A 72 3.78 8.40 -9.85
N VAL A 73 4.92 7.82 -9.49
CA VAL A 73 5.09 6.36 -9.40
C VAL A 73 4.18 5.73 -8.37
N CYS A 74 3.80 6.49 -7.33
CA CYS A 74 2.97 5.99 -6.26
C CYS A 74 1.55 5.63 -6.70
N ALA A 75 0.98 6.32 -7.70
CA ALA A 75 -0.29 5.94 -8.31
C ALA A 75 -0.12 5.19 -9.63
N GLN A 76 0.97 5.44 -10.37
CA GLN A 76 1.22 4.87 -11.68
C GLN A 76 2.72 4.67 -11.92
N LEU A 77 3.19 3.42 -11.83
CA LEU A 77 4.54 3.05 -12.23
C LEU A 77 4.60 2.85 -13.75
N PHE A 78 5.39 3.69 -14.41
CA PHE A 78 5.66 3.59 -15.84
C PHE A 78 6.94 2.79 -16.09
N CYS A 79 6.81 1.69 -16.81
CA CYS A 79 7.94 0.88 -17.25
C CYS A 79 8.21 1.14 -18.72
N PHE A 80 9.47 1.16 -19.12
CA PHE A 80 9.82 1.19 -20.54
C PHE A 80 9.32 -0.08 -21.21
N ASP A 81 8.76 0.01 -22.41
CA ASP A 81 8.43 -1.15 -23.22
C ASP A 81 9.31 -1.17 -24.46
N SER A 82 10.19 -2.17 -24.56
CA SER A 82 11.13 -2.28 -25.68
C SER A 82 10.44 -2.58 -27.02
N ALA A 83 9.23 -3.14 -27.00
CA ALA A 83 8.49 -3.44 -28.22
C ALA A 83 7.91 -2.18 -28.86
N SER A 84 7.33 -1.28 -28.06
CA SER A 84 6.76 -0.02 -28.54
C SER A 84 7.75 1.16 -28.52
N GLY A 85 8.80 1.10 -27.69
CA GLY A 85 9.74 2.20 -27.46
C GLY A 85 9.21 3.30 -26.52
N TYR A 86 8.06 3.08 -25.87
CA TYR A 86 7.41 4.07 -25.00
C TYR A 86 7.33 3.62 -23.55
N CYS A 87 7.07 4.57 -22.66
CA CYS A 87 6.79 4.32 -21.25
C CYS A 87 5.31 4.06 -21.03
N VAL A 88 5.00 2.92 -20.43
CA VAL A 88 3.63 2.43 -20.25
C VAL A 88 3.35 2.12 -18.78
N ALA A 89 2.26 2.66 -18.26
CA ALA A 89 1.83 2.44 -16.87
C ALA A 89 0.78 1.32 -16.79
N TYR A 90 0.98 0.40 -15.85
CA TYR A 90 0.09 -0.75 -15.66
C TYR A 90 -0.46 -0.86 -14.25
N ARG A 91 0.36 -0.53 -13.25
CA ARG A 91 -0.01 -0.58 -11.85
C ARG A 91 0.77 0.47 -11.07
N PRO A 92 0.35 0.80 -9.85
CA PRO A 92 1.15 1.65 -8.97
C PRO A 92 2.46 0.97 -8.53
N ALA A 93 3.43 1.76 -8.08
CA ALA A 93 4.60 1.23 -7.39
C ALA A 93 4.20 0.54 -6.08
N ALA A 94 4.97 -0.45 -5.66
CA ALA A 94 4.74 -1.12 -4.39
C ALA A 94 4.84 -0.14 -3.20
N GLU A 95 4.03 -0.35 -2.18
CA GLU A 95 4.10 0.41 -0.91
C GLU A 95 5.53 0.40 -0.37
N GLY A 96 6.02 1.54 0.12
CA GLY A 96 7.39 1.73 0.58
C GLY A 96 8.42 2.02 -0.52
N SER A 97 8.02 2.10 -1.79
CA SER A 97 8.95 2.48 -2.88
C SER A 97 9.38 3.93 -2.73
N ALA A 98 10.67 4.23 -2.88
CA ALA A 98 11.17 5.60 -2.89
C ALA A 98 10.55 6.42 -4.03
N CYS A 99 10.07 7.62 -3.72
CA CYS A 99 9.42 8.53 -4.67
C CYS A 99 9.95 9.97 -4.59
N GLY A 100 10.92 10.22 -3.72
CA GLY A 100 11.57 11.50 -3.48
C GLY A 100 12.62 11.36 -2.38
N ASP A 101 13.31 12.45 -2.05
CA ASP A 101 14.33 12.47 -1.00
C ASP A 101 13.69 12.29 0.38
N GLY A 102 13.93 11.15 1.03
CA GLY A 102 13.30 10.82 2.32
C GLY A 102 11.78 10.61 2.23
N GLN A 103 11.27 10.27 1.05
CA GLN A 103 9.84 10.02 0.82
C GLN A 103 9.59 8.65 0.19
N HIS A 104 8.48 8.04 0.56
CA HIS A 104 8.06 6.74 0.05
C HIS A 104 6.58 6.73 -0.33
N CYS A 105 6.21 5.77 -1.18
CA CYS A 105 4.83 5.57 -1.59
C CYS A 105 4.01 4.91 -0.49
N LEU A 106 2.91 5.54 -0.10
CA LEU A 106 1.91 4.99 0.79
C LEU A 106 0.50 5.35 0.29
N ASP A 107 -0.39 4.36 0.14
CA ASP A 107 -1.78 4.53 -0.31
C ASP A 107 -1.92 5.37 -1.60
N GLY A 108 -0.99 5.19 -2.54
CA GLY A 108 -0.98 5.92 -3.81
C GLY A 108 -0.41 7.33 -3.76
N ARG A 109 0.17 7.76 -2.63
CA ARG A 109 0.74 9.10 -2.43
C ARG A 109 2.22 9.02 -2.06
N CYS A 110 2.98 10.04 -2.44
CA CYS A 110 4.36 10.20 -1.98
C CYS A 110 4.36 10.94 -0.64
N VAL A 111 4.69 10.23 0.44
CA VAL A 111 4.67 10.76 1.80
C VAL A 111 6.09 10.76 2.38
N ALA A 112 6.36 11.66 3.32
CA ALA A 112 7.62 11.62 4.05
C ALA A 112 7.74 10.28 4.79
N GLU A 113 8.94 9.69 4.74
CA GLU A 113 9.31 8.62 5.66
C GLU A 113 9.30 9.24 7.05
N HIS A 114 8.25 8.98 7.82
CA HIS A 114 8.24 9.39 9.21
C HIS A 114 9.44 8.70 9.87
N GLU A 115 10.50 9.46 10.14
CA GLU A 115 11.45 9.07 11.16
C GLU A 115 10.62 8.70 12.39
N ASN A 116 10.95 7.58 13.03
CA ASN A 116 10.32 7.13 14.26
C ASN A 116 10.52 8.18 15.37
N ILE A 117 9.83 9.31 15.30
CA ILE A 117 9.58 10.17 16.45
C ILE A 117 8.61 9.34 17.27
N ILE A 118 9.16 8.53 18.16
CA ILE A 118 8.44 8.08 19.34
C ILE A 118 7.87 9.38 19.93
N PRO A 119 6.54 9.61 19.95
CA PRO A 119 6.01 10.70 20.74
C PRO A 119 6.35 10.32 22.18
N ASP A 120 7.30 11.05 22.77
CA ASP A 120 7.64 10.89 24.17
C ASP A 120 6.37 11.16 25.00
N TYR A 121 5.69 10.09 25.38
CA TYR A 121 4.48 10.13 26.20
C TYR A 121 4.79 10.43 27.67
N SER A 122 6.04 10.78 28.03
CA SER A 122 6.43 11.09 29.41
C SER A 122 5.80 12.38 29.98
N GLN A 123 5.05 13.15 29.19
CA GLN A 123 4.48 14.43 29.64
C GLN A 123 2.94 14.50 29.74
N HIS A 124 2.21 13.39 29.66
CA HIS A 124 0.77 13.40 29.93
C HIS A 124 0.43 12.57 31.17
N THR A 125 0.51 13.20 32.33
CA THR A 125 -0.22 12.75 33.52
C THR A 125 -1.67 13.26 33.39
N PRO A 126 -2.67 12.37 33.22
CA PRO A 126 -4.07 12.79 33.23
C PRO A 126 -4.45 13.08 34.69
N SER A 127 -4.72 14.34 35.02
CA SER A 127 -5.38 14.70 36.27
C SER A 127 -6.83 14.20 36.22
N TYR A 128 -7.10 13.05 36.85
CA TYR A 128 -8.46 12.64 37.15
C TYR A 128 -9.06 13.62 38.16
N ALA A 129 -9.83 14.59 37.68
CA ALA A 129 -10.71 15.39 38.51
C ALA A 129 -11.87 14.49 38.99
N ARG A 130 -11.86 14.12 40.27
CA ARG A 130 -13.03 13.59 40.97
C ARG A 130 -14.10 14.68 41.03
N PHE A 131 -15.27 14.42 40.49
CA PHE A 131 -16.48 15.18 40.83
C PHE A 131 -17.18 14.47 42.00
N ASN A 132 -17.43 15.25 43.06
CA ASN A 132 -18.34 14.92 44.15
C ASN A 132 -19.79 15.04 43.66
#